data_AF-A0A8T5B4E3-F1
#
_entry.id   AF-A0A8T5B4E3-F1
#
_cell.length_a   1.000
_cell.length_b   1.000
_cell.length_c   1.000
_cell.angle_alpha   90.00
_cell.angle_beta   90.00
_cell.angle_gamma   90.00
#
_symmetry.space_group_name_H-M   'P 1'
#
loop_
_entity.id
_entity.type
_entity.pdbx_description
1 polymer ?
#
loop_
_entity_poly.entity_id
_entity_poly.type
_entity_poly.pdbx_seq_one_letter_code
_entity_poly.pdbx_strand_id
1 'polypeptide(L)'
;RNLEGLIEECNSLIRPVALYEYVGVEEVRLDGVRLRGNLMFTSSKLSEQLKCVEEIAAYIMTIGPYLERRVTELSSSRVLDSWILDNLGTCSLRLLSMVLEERVESERGWRVSKFNPGSTPTWDLCQQGVLFDIFSRRRVEEEVGVMLTEKFVMVPRKSSSGIFAPTEVKYHNCKDCQKICEYRQAPYVEST
;
A
#
# COMPACT_ATOMS: atom_id res chain seq x y z
N ARG A 1 -16.85 -27.36 -2.90
CA ARG A 1 -15.53 -27.36 -2.23
C ARG A 1 -15.74 -26.84 -0.81
N ASN A 2 -15.02 -27.34 0.19
CA ASN A 2 -15.02 -26.74 1.53
C ASN A 2 -14.06 -25.53 1.55
N LEU A 3 -14.10 -24.73 2.62
CA LEU A 3 -13.27 -23.54 2.77
C LEU A 3 -11.77 -23.86 2.73
N GLU A 4 -11.36 -24.99 3.31
CA GLU A 4 -9.95 -25.44 3.32
C GLU A 4 -9.38 -25.56 1.91
N GLY A 5 -10.12 -26.19 0.98
CA GLY A 5 -9.66 -26.31 -0.41
C GLY A 5 -9.53 -24.96 -1.13
N LEU A 6 -10.31 -23.93 -0.75
CA LEU A 6 -10.14 -22.58 -1.30
C LEU A 6 -8.93 -21.87 -0.71
N ILE A 7 -8.59 -22.12 0.56
CA ILE A 7 -7.38 -21.60 1.19
C ILE A 7 -6.13 -22.21 0.52
N GLU A 8 -6.13 -23.53 0.28
CA GLU A 8 -5.05 -24.20 -0.44
C GLU A 8 -4.89 -23.67 -1.87
N GLU A 9 -6.00 -23.50 -2.59
CA GLU A 9 -6.00 -22.90 -3.94
C GLU A 9 -5.43 -21.48 -3.89
N CYS A 10 -5.87 -20.64 -2.95
CA CYS A 10 -5.35 -19.29 -2.75
C CYS A 10 -3.84 -19.28 -2.51
N ASN A 11 -3.34 -20.10 -1.57
CA ASN A 11 -1.92 -20.21 -1.26
C ASN A 11 -1.10 -20.64 -2.48
N SER A 12 -1.63 -21.55 -3.31
CA SER A 12 -0.96 -22.01 -4.52
C SER A 12 -0.84 -20.93 -5.60
N LEU A 13 -1.71 -19.92 -5.59
CA LEU A 13 -1.79 -18.85 -6.59
C LEU A 13 -1.08 -17.56 -6.16
N ILE A 14 -0.82 -17.37 -4.87
CA ILE A 14 -0.13 -16.18 -4.36
C ILE A 14 1.36 -16.25 -4.68
N ARG A 15 1.90 -15.15 -5.24
CA ARG A 15 3.33 -14.93 -5.49
C ARG A 15 3.67 -13.54 -4.92
N PRO A 16 3.91 -13.43 -3.61
CA PRO A 16 4.07 -12.14 -2.96
C PRO A 16 5.43 -11.54 -3.27
N VAL A 17 5.45 -10.28 -3.66
CA VAL A 17 6.67 -9.51 -3.92
C VAL A 17 6.49 -8.11 -3.34
N ALA A 18 7.53 -7.59 -2.71
CA ALA A 18 7.60 -6.22 -2.23
C ALA A 18 8.94 -5.60 -2.61
N LEU A 19 8.88 -4.40 -3.19
CA LEU A 19 10.02 -3.53 -3.43
C LEU A 19 9.88 -2.33 -2.49
N TYR A 20 10.95 -2.01 -1.77
CA TYR A 20 10.98 -0.86 -0.87
C TYR A 20 12.37 -0.24 -0.85
N GLU A 21 12.41 1.07 -0.63
CA GLU A 21 13.64 1.84 -0.56
C GLU A 21 13.53 2.92 0.51
N TYR A 22 14.68 3.18 1.15
CA TYR A 22 14.80 4.29 2.08
C TYR A 22 15.14 5.57 1.33
N VAL A 23 14.31 6.60 1.53
CA VAL A 23 14.40 7.86 0.81
C VAL A 23 14.52 8.99 1.82
N GLY A 24 15.54 9.83 1.63
CA GLY A 24 15.75 11.01 2.47
C GLY A 24 14.67 12.07 2.25
N VAL A 25 14.20 12.66 3.33
CA VAL A 25 13.32 13.83 3.34
C VAL A 25 14.20 15.08 3.39
N GLU A 26 14.13 15.92 2.37
CA GLU A 26 14.98 17.11 2.25
C GLU A 26 14.31 18.36 2.82
N GLU A 27 12.99 18.47 2.66
CA GLU A 27 12.25 19.65 3.09
C GLU A 27 10.77 19.32 3.32
N VAL A 28 10.23 19.80 4.43
CA VAL A 28 8.80 19.72 4.74
C VAL A 28 8.19 21.11 4.61
N ARG A 29 7.23 21.25 3.69
CA ARG A 29 6.45 22.46 3.44
C ARG A 29 5.04 22.30 3.99
N LEU A 30 4.24 23.36 3.99
CA LEU A 30 2.86 23.32 4.49
C LEU A 30 1.95 22.33 3.75
N ASP A 31 2.15 22.18 2.44
CA ASP A 31 1.29 21.40 1.53
C ASP A 31 2.00 20.18 0.92
N GLY A 32 3.23 19.91 1.33
CA GLY A 32 3.92 18.69 0.91
C GLY A 32 5.34 18.53 1.41
N VAL A 33 5.98 17.48 0.91
CA VAL A 33 7.28 17.01 1.37
C VAL A 33 8.17 16.73 0.17
N ARG A 34 9.31 17.42 0.11
CA ARG A 34 10.35 17.22 -0.90
C ARG A 34 11.29 16.11 -0.43
N LEU A 35 11.50 15.14 -1.31
CA LEU A 35 12.37 14.01 -1.12
C LEU A 35 13.68 14.20 -1.89
N ARG A 36 14.68 13.41 -1.51
CA ARG A 36 15.92 13.28 -2.27
C ARG A 36 15.63 12.94 -3.73
N GLY A 37 16.34 13.59 -4.64
CA GLY A 37 16.10 13.45 -6.08
C GLY A 37 15.04 14.42 -6.62
N ASN A 38 14.66 15.44 -5.85
CA ASN A 38 13.70 16.48 -6.24
C ASN A 38 12.29 15.95 -6.57
N LEU A 39 11.91 14.81 -5.95
CA LEU A 39 10.55 14.29 -5.97
C LEU A 39 9.73 14.99 -4.87
N MET A 40 8.42 15.13 -5.10
CA MET A 40 7.54 15.90 -4.21
C MET A 40 6.27 15.10 -3.94
N PHE A 41 5.99 14.84 -2.66
CA PHE A 41 4.65 14.44 -2.23
C PHE A 41 3.84 15.69 -1.91
N THR A 42 2.65 15.82 -2.49
CA THR A 42 1.68 16.87 -2.15
C THR A 42 0.66 16.32 -1.17
N SER A 43 0.82 16.65 0.11
CA SER A 43 -0.13 16.30 1.17
C SER A 43 0.16 17.06 2.46
N SER A 44 -0.81 17.85 2.93
CA SER A 44 -0.74 18.50 4.23
C SER A 44 -0.69 17.51 5.39
N LYS A 45 -1.30 16.32 5.25
CA LYS A 45 -1.22 15.28 6.28
C LYS A 45 0.19 14.70 6.37
N LEU A 46 0.84 14.46 5.24
CA LEU A 46 2.25 14.05 5.28
C LEU A 46 3.14 15.15 5.83
N SER A 47 2.89 16.41 5.49
CA SER A 47 3.65 17.53 6.09
C SER A 47 3.57 17.57 7.61
N GLU A 48 2.38 17.33 8.17
CA GLU A 48 2.16 17.23 9.61
C GLU A 48 2.95 16.05 10.21
N GLN A 49 2.86 14.87 9.58
CA GLN A 49 3.37 13.61 10.11
C GLN A 49 4.87 13.43 9.91
N LEU A 50 5.45 14.06 8.89
CA LEU A 50 6.88 13.99 8.56
C LEU A 50 7.68 15.16 9.10
N LYS A 51 7.08 15.99 9.98
CA LYS A 51 7.80 17.07 10.65
C LYS A 51 8.99 16.50 11.42
N CYS A 52 10.20 16.95 11.09
CA CYS A 52 11.47 16.45 11.64
C CYS A 52 11.82 15.00 11.29
N VAL A 53 11.14 14.38 10.33
CA VAL A 53 11.55 13.07 9.77
C VAL A 53 12.61 13.32 8.70
N GLU A 54 13.76 12.65 8.82
CA GLU A 54 14.88 12.78 7.87
C GLU A 54 14.87 11.71 6.77
N GLU A 55 14.18 10.58 7.00
CA GLU A 55 14.16 9.44 6.10
C GLU A 55 12.84 8.66 6.26
N ILE A 56 12.35 8.13 5.15
CA ILE A 56 11.15 7.27 5.08
C ILE A 56 11.48 5.98 4.33
N ALA A 57 10.64 4.96 4.44
CA ALA A 57 10.67 3.80 3.54
C ALA A 57 9.50 3.86 2.57
N ALA A 58 9.75 4.14 1.30
CA ALA A 58 8.75 4.01 0.24
C ALA A 58 8.61 2.53 -0.14
N TYR A 59 7.42 2.11 -0.59
CA TYR A 59 7.21 0.73 -1.06
C TYR A 59 6.16 0.60 -2.15
N ILE A 60 6.30 -0.48 -2.93
CA ILE A 60 5.29 -1.06 -3.83
C ILE A 60 5.29 -2.58 -3.61
N MET A 61 4.12 -3.17 -3.42
CA MET A 61 3.97 -4.60 -3.17
C MET A 61 2.74 -5.20 -3.86
N THR A 62 2.77 -6.50 -4.10
CA THR A 62 1.67 -7.26 -4.70
C THR A 62 1.68 -8.72 -4.24
N ILE A 63 0.52 -9.39 -4.32
CA ILE A 63 0.44 -10.85 -4.21
C ILE A 63 0.50 -11.56 -5.56
N GLY A 64 0.72 -10.81 -6.64
CA GLY A 64 0.80 -11.30 -8.00
C GLY A 64 -0.59 -11.44 -8.68
N PRO A 65 -0.61 -11.76 -9.98
CA PRO A 65 -1.82 -11.67 -10.81
C PRO A 65 -2.67 -12.94 -10.83
N TYR A 66 -2.14 -14.08 -10.38
CA TYR A 66 -2.78 -15.38 -10.62
C TYR A 66 -4.10 -15.56 -9.85
N LEU A 67 -4.16 -15.11 -8.60
CA LEU A 67 -5.39 -15.17 -7.81
C LEU A 67 -6.49 -14.28 -8.42
N GLU A 68 -6.13 -13.07 -8.85
CA GLU A 68 -7.08 -12.16 -9.51
C GLU A 68 -7.64 -12.73 -10.82
N ARG A 69 -6.80 -13.37 -11.64
CA ARG A 69 -7.24 -14.09 -12.84
C ARG A 69 -8.23 -15.19 -12.47
N ARG A 70 -7.92 -15.97 -11.43
CA ARG A 70 -8.78 -17.06 -10.96
C ARG A 70 -10.13 -16.56 -10.44
N VAL A 71 -10.14 -15.47 -9.69
CA VAL A 71 -11.37 -14.79 -9.23
C VAL A 71 -12.23 -14.40 -10.44
N THR A 72 -11.61 -13.79 -11.46
CA THR A 72 -12.31 -13.36 -12.68
C THR A 72 -12.90 -14.55 -13.46
N GLU A 73 -12.19 -15.66 -13.57
CA GLU A 73 -12.71 -16.89 -14.22
C GLU A 73 -13.94 -17.46 -13.51
N LEU A 74 -13.98 -17.37 -12.18
CA LEU A 74 -15.05 -17.95 -11.36
C LEU A 74 -16.26 -17.02 -11.20
N SER A 75 -16.14 -15.74 -11.54
CA SER A 75 -17.10 -14.70 -11.18
C SER A 75 -18.51 -14.89 -11.78
N SER A 76 -18.65 -15.65 -12.87
CA SER A 76 -19.95 -15.92 -13.50
C SER A 76 -20.55 -17.28 -13.12
N SER A 77 -19.73 -18.26 -12.78
CA SER A 77 -20.13 -19.65 -12.58
C SER A 77 -20.18 -20.09 -11.11
N ARG A 78 -19.28 -19.54 -10.29
CA ARG A 78 -19.05 -19.92 -8.89
C ARG A 78 -18.82 -18.66 -8.06
N VAL A 79 -19.84 -17.81 -8.00
CA VAL A 79 -19.80 -16.47 -7.40
C VAL A 79 -19.30 -16.50 -5.95
N LEU A 80 -19.75 -17.45 -5.13
CA LEU A 80 -19.32 -17.56 -3.74
C LEU A 80 -17.82 -17.89 -3.62
N ASP A 81 -17.33 -18.85 -4.42
CA ASP A 81 -15.91 -19.22 -4.41
C ASP A 81 -15.04 -18.08 -4.92
N SER A 82 -15.49 -17.38 -5.98
CA SER A 82 -14.86 -16.15 -6.49
C SER A 82 -14.75 -15.09 -5.40
N TRP A 83 -15.84 -14.86 -4.64
CA TRP A 83 -15.88 -13.89 -3.57
C TRP A 83 -14.97 -14.28 -2.39
N ILE A 84 -14.96 -15.56 -2.00
CA ILE A 84 -14.06 -16.06 -0.94
C ILE A 84 -12.59 -15.89 -1.36
N LEU A 85 -12.22 -16.28 -2.57
CA LEU A 85 -10.84 -16.14 -3.07
C LEU A 85 -10.40 -14.67 -3.15
N ASP A 86 -11.29 -13.76 -3.54
CA ASP A 86 -10.97 -12.32 -3.57
C ASP A 86 -10.68 -11.78 -2.16
N ASN A 87 -11.48 -12.20 -1.16
CA ASN A 87 -11.27 -11.83 0.24
C ASN A 87 -9.97 -12.44 0.81
N LEU A 88 -9.69 -13.70 0.51
CA LEU A 88 -8.42 -14.33 0.89
C LEU A 88 -7.23 -13.56 0.29
N GLY A 89 -7.33 -13.10 -0.95
CA GLY A 89 -6.33 -12.22 -1.57
C GLY A 89 -6.15 -10.89 -0.82
N THR A 90 -7.23 -10.25 -0.38
CA THR A 90 -7.15 -9.04 0.46
C THR A 90 -6.44 -9.33 1.78
N CYS A 91 -6.75 -10.45 2.44
CA CYS A 91 -6.07 -10.89 3.65
C CYS A 91 -4.58 -11.13 3.42
N SER A 92 -4.20 -11.81 2.34
CA SER A 92 -2.80 -12.07 2.00
C SER A 92 -2.01 -10.80 1.72
N LEU A 93 -2.60 -9.81 1.04
CA LEU A 93 -1.94 -8.51 0.84
C LEU A 93 -1.73 -7.76 2.16
N ARG A 94 -2.67 -7.88 3.12
CA ARG A 94 -2.51 -7.31 4.47
C ARG A 94 -1.39 -8.01 5.24
N LEU A 95 -1.31 -9.33 5.17
CA LEU A 95 -0.21 -10.09 5.79
C LEU A 95 1.14 -9.67 5.21
N LEU A 96 1.25 -9.54 3.88
CA LEU A 96 2.46 -9.03 3.23
C LEU A 96 2.82 -7.62 3.72
N SER A 97 1.83 -6.75 3.90
CA SER A 97 2.04 -5.43 4.48
C SER A 97 2.63 -5.48 5.90
N MET A 98 2.15 -6.40 6.73
CA MET A 98 2.62 -6.54 8.12
C MET A 98 4.06 -7.07 8.15
N VAL A 99 4.37 -8.04 7.30
CA VAL A 99 5.75 -8.57 7.16
C VAL A 99 6.70 -7.47 6.70
N LEU A 100 6.30 -6.65 5.73
CA LEU A 100 7.12 -5.54 5.25
C LEU A 100 7.30 -4.45 6.33
N GLU A 101 6.24 -4.14 7.08
CA GLU A 101 6.31 -3.20 8.20
C GLU A 101 7.30 -3.68 9.27
N GLU A 102 7.19 -4.93 9.72
CA GLU A 102 8.11 -5.54 10.70
C GLU A 102 9.55 -5.55 10.18
N ARG A 103 9.75 -5.80 8.89
CA ARG A 103 11.07 -5.75 8.25
C ARG A 103 11.68 -4.36 8.34
N VAL A 104 10.93 -3.31 7.99
CA VAL A 104 11.37 -1.91 8.06
C VAL A 104 11.67 -1.49 9.51
N GLU A 105 10.79 -1.85 10.45
CA GLU A 105 10.98 -1.59 11.88
C GLU A 105 12.26 -2.25 12.39
N SER A 106 12.51 -3.52 12.03
CA SER A 106 13.71 -4.26 12.43
C SER A 106 15.00 -3.73 11.80
N GLU A 107 14.98 -3.31 10.53
CA GLU A 107 16.18 -2.83 9.84
C GLU A 107 16.63 -1.44 10.31
N ARG A 108 15.67 -0.58 10.69
CA ARG A 108 15.95 0.79 11.10
C ARG A 108 15.84 1.06 12.59
N GLY A 109 15.31 0.12 13.37
CA GLY A 109 14.99 0.33 14.77
C GLY A 109 13.88 1.37 14.98
N TRP A 110 13.02 1.54 13.98
CA TRP A 110 11.92 2.49 14.03
C TRP A 110 10.66 1.85 14.60
N ARG A 111 9.81 2.69 15.19
CA ARG A 111 8.37 2.46 15.18
C ARG A 111 7.79 3.23 14.01
N VAL A 112 6.93 2.62 13.19
CA VAL A 112 6.44 3.27 11.97
C VAL A 112 4.93 3.50 11.94
N SER A 113 4.54 4.57 11.24
CA SER A 113 3.19 4.79 10.72
C SER A 113 3.17 4.49 9.22
N LYS A 114 2.10 3.86 8.75
CA LYS A 114 1.89 3.53 7.34
C LYS A 114 0.94 4.52 6.67
N PHE A 115 1.37 5.09 5.55
CA PHE A 115 0.57 6.02 4.76
C PHE A 115 0.37 5.50 3.34
N ASN A 116 -0.80 5.74 2.76
CA ASN A 116 -1.16 5.31 1.40
C ASN A 116 -1.88 6.45 0.66
N PRO A 117 -1.46 6.79 -0.57
CA PRO A 117 -2.23 7.67 -1.45
C PRO A 117 -3.67 7.20 -1.61
N GLY A 118 -4.62 8.13 -1.68
CA GLY A 118 -6.07 7.88 -1.82
C GLY A 118 -6.76 7.33 -0.56
N SER A 119 -6.03 7.19 0.56
CA SER A 119 -6.59 6.75 1.85
C SER A 119 -6.94 7.90 2.79
N THR A 120 -6.39 9.10 2.57
CA THR A 120 -6.72 10.32 3.31
C THR A 120 -7.21 11.40 2.34
N PRO A 121 -8.00 12.40 2.80
CA PRO A 121 -8.51 13.47 1.93
C PRO A 121 -7.41 14.35 1.34
N THR A 122 -6.26 14.42 2.02
CA THR A 122 -5.17 15.34 1.70
C THR A 122 -4.02 14.66 0.95
N TRP A 123 -4.07 13.35 0.71
CA TRP A 123 -3.06 12.66 -0.11
C TRP A 123 -3.74 11.93 -1.26
N ASP A 124 -3.81 12.60 -2.41
CA ASP A 124 -4.56 12.12 -3.59
C ASP A 124 -3.95 10.84 -4.18
N LEU A 125 -4.79 10.00 -4.79
CA LEU A 125 -4.38 8.74 -5.44
C LEU A 125 -3.29 8.97 -6.51
N CYS A 126 -3.32 10.10 -7.24
CA CYS A 126 -2.32 10.41 -8.27
C CYS A 126 -0.88 10.46 -7.73
N GLN A 127 -0.71 10.70 -6.43
CA GLN A 127 0.60 10.76 -5.77
C GLN A 127 1.30 9.40 -5.72
N GLN A 128 0.61 8.30 -6.01
CA GLN A 128 1.29 7.03 -6.25
C GLN A 128 2.20 7.07 -7.49
N GLY A 129 1.98 7.99 -8.43
CA GLY A 129 2.91 8.21 -9.54
C GLY A 129 4.32 8.56 -9.03
N VAL A 130 4.40 9.41 -8.00
CA VAL A 130 5.66 9.78 -7.34
C VAL A 130 6.32 8.56 -6.71
N LEU A 131 5.54 7.66 -6.09
CA LEU A 131 6.09 6.39 -5.56
C LEU A 131 6.69 5.53 -6.66
N PHE A 132 6.04 5.41 -7.82
CA PHE A 132 6.61 4.67 -8.96
C PHE A 132 7.86 5.34 -9.52
N ASP A 133 7.93 6.66 -9.48
CA ASP A 133 9.09 7.41 -9.96
C ASP A 133 10.31 7.28 -9.02
N ILE A 134 10.11 7.09 -7.70
CA ILE A 134 11.18 6.74 -6.75
C ILE A 134 11.92 5.48 -7.23
N PHE A 135 11.19 4.44 -7.62
CA PHE A 135 11.77 3.15 -8.02
C PHE A 135 12.15 3.07 -9.50
N SER A 136 11.73 4.03 -10.33
CA SER A 136 11.54 3.88 -11.78
C SER A 136 10.45 2.86 -12.15
N ARG A 137 9.47 3.31 -12.96
CA ARG A 137 8.36 2.48 -13.45
C ARG A 137 8.82 1.17 -14.09
N ARG A 138 9.90 1.23 -14.88
CA ARG A 138 10.47 0.07 -15.56
C ARG A 138 10.92 -0.99 -14.56
N ARG A 139 11.61 -0.57 -13.50
CA ARG A 139 12.09 -1.49 -12.46
C ARG A 139 10.94 -2.09 -11.67
N VAL A 140 9.90 -1.31 -11.37
CA VAL A 140 8.69 -1.83 -10.71
C VAL A 140 8.04 -2.93 -11.56
N GLU A 141 7.96 -2.74 -12.87
CA GLU A 141 7.44 -3.74 -13.79
C GLU A 141 8.34 -4.98 -13.86
N GLU A 142 9.66 -4.81 -13.99
CA GLU A 142 10.63 -5.91 -14.12
C GLU A 142 10.81 -6.73 -12.83
N GLU A 143 10.87 -6.10 -11.65
CA GLU A 143 11.16 -6.76 -10.38
C GLU A 143 9.90 -7.17 -9.60
N VAL A 144 8.82 -6.38 -9.68
CA VAL A 144 7.59 -6.59 -8.89
C VAL A 144 6.44 -7.11 -9.76
N GLY A 145 6.46 -6.82 -11.07
CA GLY A 145 5.36 -7.16 -11.97
C GLY A 145 4.12 -6.28 -11.77
N VAL A 146 4.30 -5.06 -11.26
CA VAL A 146 3.20 -4.09 -11.05
C VAL A 146 3.33 -2.95 -12.04
N MET A 147 2.23 -2.65 -12.73
CA MET A 147 2.11 -1.49 -13.61
C MET A 147 1.17 -0.44 -13.03
N LEU A 148 1.39 0.82 -13.42
CA LEU A 148 0.51 1.93 -13.12
C LEU A 148 -0.22 2.40 -14.37
N THR A 149 -1.54 2.29 -14.37
CA THR A 149 -2.37 2.83 -15.45
C THR A 149 -2.42 4.37 -15.41
N GLU A 150 -2.84 4.99 -16.51
CA GLU A 150 -3.03 6.45 -16.62
C GLU A 150 -4.02 7.01 -15.58
N LYS A 151 -4.94 6.17 -15.10
CA LYS A 151 -5.92 6.52 -14.05
C LYS A 151 -5.42 6.23 -12.64
N PHE A 152 -4.13 5.96 -12.46
CA PHE A 152 -3.54 5.62 -11.17
C PHE A 152 -4.21 4.39 -10.54
N VAL A 153 -4.54 3.38 -11.34
CA VAL A 153 -4.88 2.04 -10.86
C VAL A 153 -3.66 1.14 -11.04
N MET A 154 -3.29 0.42 -9.97
CA MET A 154 -2.24 -0.60 -10.03
C MET A 154 -2.77 -1.90 -10.63
N VAL A 155 -1.96 -2.52 -11.48
CA VAL A 155 -2.25 -3.83 -12.09
C VAL A 155 -1.07 -4.76 -11.79
N PRO A 156 -1.29 -5.90 -11.12
CA PRO A 156 -2.57 -6.45 -10.66
C PRO A 156 -3.24 -5.62 -9.55
N ARG A 157 -4.56 -5.78 -9.36
CA ARG A 157 -5.38 -5.01 -8.42
C ARG A 157 -5.07 -5.31 -6.96
N LYS A 158 -4.61 -6.52 -6.65
CA LYS A 158 -4.16 -6.90 -5.30
C LYS A 158 -2.72 -6.43 -5.06
N SER A 159 -2.53 -5.12 -5.20
CA SER A 159 -1.28 -4.41 -5.00
C SER A 159 -1.49 -3.21 -4.09
N SER A 160 -0.41 -2.75 -3.46
CA SER A 160 -0.42 -1.60 -2.56
C SER A 160 0.89 -0.84 -2.66
N SER A 161 0.81 0.50 -2.64
CA SER A 161 1.95 1.39 -2.63
C SER A 161 1.77 2.43 -1.53
N GLY A 162 2.85 2.84 -0.91
CA GLY A 162 2.81 3.86 0.12
C GLY A 162 4.17 4.14 0.73
N ILE A 163 4.15 4.71 1.93
CA ILE A 163 5.36 4.92 2.73
C ILE A 163 5.16 4.40 4.15
N PHE A 164 6.26 4.00 4.77
CA PHE A 164 6.40 3.89 6.21
C PHE A 164 7.28 5.05 6.69
N ALA A 165 6.84 5.74 7.73
CA ALA A 165 7.59 6.83 8.31
C ALA A 165 7.80 6.60 9.82
N PRO A 166 8.99 6.94 10.37
CA PRO A 166 9.22 6.95 11.80
C PRO A 166 8.16 7.75 12.54
N THR A 167 7.70 7.23 13.68
CA THR A 167 6.73 7.92 14.53
C THR A 167 6.92 7.57 16.00
N GLU A 168 6.62 8.52 16.88
CA GLU A 168 6.47 8.23 18.32
C GLU A 168 5.10 7.57 18.61
N VAL A 169 4.05 8.09 17.95
CA VAL A 169 2.66 7.65 18.13
C VAL A 169 2.12 7.09 16.82
N LYS A 170 1.67 5.84 16.84
CA LYS A 170 1.17 5.18 15.64
C LYS A 170 -0.08 5.88 15.10
N TYR A 171 0.01 6.34 13.86
CA TYR A 171 -1.09 6.89 13.10
C TYR A 171 -1.66 5.82 12.16
N HIS A 172 -2.98 5.84 11.98
CA HIS A 172 -3.69 4.98 11.04
C HIS A 172 -4.52 5.86 10.11
N ASN A 173 -4.36 5.68 8.78
CA ASN A 173 -5.13 6.39 7.75
C ASN A 173 -6.66 6.32 8.01
N CYS A 174 -7.13 5.28 8.70
CA CYS A 174 -8.53 5.13 9.07
C CYS A 174 -9.09 6.33 9.86
N LYS A 175 -8.26 7.05 10.62
CA LYS A 175 -8.70 8.25 11.34
C LYS A 175 -9.22 9.33 10.40
N ASP A 176 -8.69 9.42 9.18
CA ASP A 176 -9.06 10.48 8.22
C ASP A 176 -9.84 9.92 7.01
N CYS A 177 -10.05 8.60 6.94
CA CYS A 177 -10.77 7.97 5.84
C CYS A 177 -12.28 7.90 6.12
N GLN A 178 -13.09 8.56 5.29
CA GLN A 178 -14.56 8.57 5.39
C GLN A 178 -15.24 7.31 4.83
N LYS A 179 -14.50 6.44 4.13
CA LYS A 179 -15.07 5.24 3.49
C LYS A 179 -15.58 4.25 4.53
N ILE A 180 -16.74 3.64 4.28
CA ILE A 180 -17.19 2.47 5.05
C ILE A 180 -16.29 1.31 4.64
N CYS A 181 -15.54 0.76 5.60
CA CYS A 181 -14.50 -0.24 5.36
C CYS A 181 -14.56 -1.29 6.46
N GLU A 182 -14.79 -2.54 6.08
CA GLU A 182 -14.79 -3.70 6.99
C GLU A 182 -13.42 -3.94 7.66
N TYR A 183 -12.34 -3.43 7.04
CA TYR A 183 -10.96 -3.58 7.53
C TYR A 183 -10.45 -2.38 8.35
N ARG A 184 -11.36 -1.53 8.83
CA ARG A 184 -11.03 -0.32 9.58
C ARG A 184 -10.27 -0.65 10.87
N GLN A 185 -9.11 -0.02 11.05
CA GLN A 185 -8.26 -0.22 12.23
C GLN A 185 -8.43 0.86 13.32
N ALA A 186 -9.04 1.99 12.98
CA ALA A 186 -9.31 3.09 13.91
C ALA A 186 -10.62 3.82 13.54
N PRO A 187 -11.36 4.38 14.52
CA PRO A 187 -12.55 5.18 14.24
C PRO A 187 -12.17 6.41 13.39
N TYR A 188 -13.08 6.80 12.49
CA TYR A 188 -12.95 8.08 11.77
C TYR A 188 -13.10 9.23 12.77
N VAL A 189 -12.22 10.21 12.66
CA VAL A 189 -12.22 11.44 13.45
C VAL A 189 -12.35 12.58 12.46
N GLU A 190 -13.46 13.31 12.57
CA GLU A 190 -13.66 14.50 11.76
C GLU A 190 -12.62 15.55 12.14
N SER A 191 -11.86 16.01 11.17
CA SER A 191 -10.86 17.06 11.38
C SER A 191 -11.60 18.39 11.54
N THR A 192 -11.55 18.98 12.74
CA THR A 192 -12.14 20.29 13.03
C THR A 192 -11.46 21.42 12.27
#